data_AF-A0A5K0V709-F1
#
_entry.id   AF-A0A5K0V709-F1
#
_cell.length_a   1.000
_cell.length_b   1.000
_cell.length_c   1.000
_cell.angle_alpha   90.00
_cell.angle_beta   90.00
_cell.angle_gamma   90.00
#
_symmetry.space_group_name_H-M   'P 1'
#
loop_
_entity.id
_entity.type
_entity.pdbx_description
1 polymer ?
#
loop_
_entity_poly.entity_id
_entity_poly.type
_entity_poly.pdbx_seq_one_letter_code
_entity_poly.pdbx_strand_id
1 'polypeptide(L)'
;AYLGMPSPTLYKARRVGGDRQRYGMNFAYSGTGVFDTVVMLPNLTTQIGFFEQLINGGTYRWSDLRSSMALVSASTNDYSFYLLRKGTLE
;
A
#
# COMPACT_ATOMS: atom_id res chain seq x y z
N ALA A 1 -7.71 0.13 -19.74
CA ALA A 1 -7.50 -0.55 -18.44
C ALA A 1 -8.56 -1.64 -18.29
N TYR A 2 -8.19 -2.83 -17.81
CA TYR A 2 -9.09 -4.00 -17.72
C TYR A 2 -10.36 -3.76 -16.88
N LEU A 3 -10.26 -2.92 -15.85
CA LEU A 3 -11.36 -2.59 -14.93
C LEU A 3 -12.12 -1.30 -15.29
N GLY A 4 -11.78 -0.62 -16.39
CA GLY A 4 -12.45 0.64 -16.79
C GLY A 4 -12.23 1.84 -15.85
N MET A 5 -11.39 1.71 -14.82
CA MET A 5 -11.11 2.77 -13.84
C MET A 5 -9.71 3.38 -14.05
N PRO A 6 -9.52 4.68 -13.75
CA PRO A 6 -8.18 5.29 -13.71
C PRO A 6 -7.28 4.65 -12.65
N SER A 7 -5.96 4.72 -12.85
CA SER A 7 -5.00 4.27 -11.84
C SER A 7 -5.17 5.04 -10.52
N PRO A 8 -5.12 4.34 -9.37
CA PRO A 8 -5.17 4.98 -8.05
C PRO A 8 -4.04 6.00 -7.87
N THR A 9 -4.32 7.06 -7.11
CA THR A 9 -3.31 8.10 -6.82
C THR A 9 -2.23 7.54 -5.90
N LEU A 10 -0.95 7.80 -6.19
CA LEU A 10 0.13 7.41 -5.28
C LEU A 10 0.00 8.18 -3.96
N TYR A 11 0.14 7.50 -2.81
CA TYR A 11 0.07 8.14 -1.49
C TYR A 11 1.06 9.32 -1.35
N LYS A 12 2.26 9.18 -1.93
CA LYS A 12 3.27 10.25 -1.97
C LYS A 12 2.78 11.53 -2.66
N ALA A 13 1.90 11.38 -3.66
CA ALA A 13 1.32 12.47 -4.44
C ALA A 13 -0.07 12.89 -3.95
N ARG A 14 -0.56 12.39 -2.80
CA ARG A 14 -1.92 12.67 -2.31
C ARG A 14 -2.26 14.17 -2.29
N ARG A 15 -1.35 15.03 -1.82
CA ARG A 15 -1.61 16.48 -1.71
C ARG A 15 -1.81 17.18 -3.05
N VAL A 16 -1.29 16.63 -4.15
CA VAL A 16 -1.41 17.19 -5.50
C VAL A 16 -2.43 16.43 -6.36
N GLY A 17 -2.97 15.32 -5.86
CA GLY A 17 -3.89 14.45 -6.60
C GLY A 17 -5.28 15.04 -6.83
N GLY A 18 -5.70 16.02 -6.02
CA GLY A 18 -7.03 16.65 -6.10
C GLY A 18 -8.15 15.61 -6.18
N ASP A 19 -9.09 15.80 -7.10
CA ASP A 19 -10.24 14.91 -7.31
C ASP A 19 -9.87 13.48 -7.73
N ARG A 20 -8.63 13.22 -8.16
CA ARG A 20 -8.21 11.86 -8.55
C ARG A 20 -8.16 10.89 -7.37
N GLN A 21 -8.15 11.38 -6.13
CA GLN A 21 -8.21 10.55 -4.93
C GLN A 21 -9.52 9.73 -4.83
N ARG A 22 -10.58 10.15 -5.53
CA ARG A 22 -11.85 9.42 -5.60
C ARG A 22 -11.74 8.07 -6.32
N TYR A 23 -10.69 7.88 -7.10
CA TYR A 23 -10.40 6.61 -7.79
C TYR A 23 -9.49 5.69 -6.95
N GLY A 24 -9.33 6.00 -5.67
CA GLY A 24 -8.52 5.22 -4.74
C GLY A 24 -7.09 5.73 -4.60
N MET A 25 -6.36 5.05 -3.70
CA MET A 25 -5.00 5.39 -3.32
C MET A 25 -4.12 4.14 -3.40
N ASN A 26 -2.90 4.30 -3.93
CA ASN A 26 -1.87 3.27 -3.91
C ASN A 26 -0.84 3.60 -2.82
N PHE A 27 -0.75 2.74 -1.82
CA PHE A 27 0.18 2.85 -0.69
C PHE A 27 1.45 2.02 -0.86
N ALA A 28 1.56 1.23 -1.93
CA ALA A 28 2.62 0.24 -2.09
C ALA A 28 4.01 0.88 -2.25
N TYR A 29 4.98 0.33 -1.51
CA TYR A 29 6.40 0.58 -1.72
C TYR A 29 7.07 -0.68 -2.24
N SER A 30 7.59 -0.61 -3.48
CA SER A 30 8.29 -1.75 -4.09
C SER A 30 9.51 -2.18 -3.27
N GLY A 31 9.79 -3.48 -3.23
CA GLY A 31 10.89 -4.07 -2.49
C GLY A 31 10.67 -4.21 -0.97
N THR A 32 9.59 -3.63 -0.43
CA THR A 32 9.21 -3.79 0.98
C THR A 32 8.35 -5.04 1.19
N GLY A 33 8.35 -5.54 2.42
CA GLY A 33 7.59 -6.72 2.81
C GLY A 33 6.52 -6.42 3.85
N VAL A 34 5.96 -7.50 4.38
CA VAL A 34 5.23 -7.46 5.65
C VAL A 34 6.18 -6.98 6.76
N PHE A 35 7.41 -7.48 6.74
CA PHE A 35 8.50 -7.10 7.63
C PHE A 35 9.50 -6.17 6.92
N ASP A 36 10.48 -5.69 7.69
CA ASP A 36 11.60 -4.94 7.15
C ASP A 36 12.46 -5.85 6.27
N THR A 37 12.78 -5.36 5.07
CA THR A 37 13.61 -6.06 4.08
C THR A 37 14.95 -5.34 3.91
N VAL A 38 15.72 -5.68 2.86
CA VAL A 38 16.91 -4.91 2.47
C VAL A 38 16.58 -3.47 2.07
N VAL A 39 15.34 -3.21 1.67
CA VAL A 39 14.90 -1.89 1.25
C VAL A 39 14.35 -1.15 2.46
N MET A 40 15.08 -0.14 2.93
CA MET A 40 14.69 0.72 4.06
C MET A 40 13.59 1.72 3.66
N LEU A 41 12.43 1.19 3.30
CA LEU A 41 11.23 1.94 2.95
C LEU A 41 10.04 1.44 3.79
N PRO A 42 8.92 2.18 3.84
CA PRO A 42 7.73 1.79 4.61
C PRO A 42 7.26 0.36 4.34
N ASN A 43 7.38 -0.51 5.34
CA ASN A 43 6.82 -1.86 5.35
C ASN A 43 5.27 -1.85 5.36
N LEU A 44 4.64 -3.02 5.25
CA LEU A 44 3.18 -3.11 5.14
C LEU A 44 2.44 -2.47 6.33
N THR A 45 2.95 -2.64 7.55
CA THR A 45 2.38 -1.99 8.75
C THR A 45 2.38 -0.47 8.61
N THR A 46 3.48 0.10 8.13
CA THR A 46 3.58 1.55 7.89
C THR A 46 2.66 2.00 6.76
N GLN A 47 2.53 1.20 5.70
CA GLN A 47 1.61 1.47 4.58
C GLN A 47 0.14 1.46 5.02
N ILE A 48 -0.24 0.55 5.92
CA ILE A 48 -1.57 0.54 6.55
C ILE A 48 -1.77 1.80 7.41
N GLY A 49 -0.76 2.20 8.19
CA GLY A 49 -0.82 3.43 8.96
C GLY A 49 -1.04 4.69 8.10
N PHE A 50 -0.50 4.72 6.88
CA PHE A 50 -0.81 5.80 5.92
C PHE A 50 -2.29 5.81 5.50
N PHE A 51 -2.91 4.64 5.33
CA PHE A 51 -4.34 4.54 5.05
C PHE A 51 -5.18 4.99 6.25
N GLU A 52 -4.84 4.55 7.47
CA GLU A 52 -5.51 4.97 8.70
C GLU A 52 -5.45 6.49 8.90
N GLN A 53 -4.33 7.13 8.58
CA GLN A 53 -4.20 8.59 8.61
C GLN A 53 -5.20 9.29 7.69
N LEU A 54 -5.55 8.71 6.53
CA LEU A 54 -6.53 9.29 5.62
C LEU A 54 -7.96 9.12 6.12
N ILE A 55 -8.26 8.03 6.83
CA ILE A 55 -9.55 7.86 7.51
C ILE A 55 -9.68 8.88 8.65
N ASN A 56 -8.67 8.93 9.53
CA ASN A 56 -8.66 9.84 10.68
C ASN A 56 -8.65 11.31 10.25
N GLY A 57 -8.01 11.63 9.12
CA GLY A 57 -8.01 12.95 8.51
C GLY A 57 -9.26 13.30 7.71
N GLY A 58 -10.26 12.40 7.65
CA GLY A 58 -11.53 12.62 6.95
C GLY A 58 -11.43 12.63 5.42
N THR A 59 -10.30 12.22 4.84
CA THR A 59 -10.15 12.06 3.39
C THR A 59 -11.03 10.91 2.87
N TYR A 60 -11.09 9.81 3.61
CA TYR A 60 -12.02 8.71 3.37
C TYR A 60 -13.00 8.59 4.53
N ARG A 61 -14.30 8.60 4.22
CA ARG A 61 -15.36 8.42 5.22
C ARG A 61 -15.78 6.96 5.30
N TRP A 62 -16.39 6.57 6.41
CA TRP A 62 -16.94 5.22 6.59
C TRP A 62 -17.90 4.78 5.48
N SER A 63 -18.67 5.71 4.91
CA SER A 63 -19.54 5.46 3.76
C SER A 63 -18.76 5.04 2.52
N ASP A 64 -17.60 5.65 2.28
CA ASP A 64 -16.74 5.35 1.13
C ASP A 64 -16.13 3.96 1.28
N LEU A 65 -15.80 3.57 2.53
CA LEU A 65 -15.20 2.28 2.84
C LEU A 65 -16.18 1.10 2.65
N ARG A 66 -17.48 1.28 2.94
CA ARG A 66 -18.50 0.20 2.83
C ARG A 66 -18.64 -0.37 1.42
N SER A 67 -18.32 0.40 0.39
CA SER A 67 -18.41 0.01 -1.02
C SER A 67 -17.04 0.04 -1.71
N SER A 68 -15.97 -0.16 -0.95
CA SER A 68 -14.59 -0.14 -1.45
C SER A 68 -13.98 -1.54 -1.51
N MET A 69 -12.89 -1.66 -2.27
CA MET A 69 -12.08 -2.88 -2.35
C MET A 69 -10.65 -2.53 -1.94
N ALA A 70 -10.05 -3.38 -1.10
CA ALA A 70 -8.63 -3.33 -0.81
C ALA A 70 -7.93 -4.50 -1.50
N LEU A 71 -6.82 -4.22 -2.18
CA LEU A 71 -5.92 -5.23 -2.74
C LEU A 71 -4.60 -5.17 -1.98
N VAL A 72 -4.24 -6.27 -1.33
CA VAL A 72 -2.97 -6.42 -0.61
C VAL A 72 -2.21 -7.59 -1.22
N SER A 73 -0.95 -7.35 -1.59
CA SER A 73 -0.05 -8.37 -2.14
C SER A 73 1.35 -8.16 -1.59
N ALA A 74 1.85 -9.11 -0.80
CA ALA A 74 3.11 -8.99 -0.07
C ALA A 74 3.81 -10.37 0.10
N SER A 75 4.16 -11.02 -1.01
CA SER A 75 4.47 -12.46 -1.00
C SER A 75 5.95 -12.80 -1.23
N THR A 76 6.78 -11.89 -1.77
CA THR A 76 8.11 -12.26 -2.29
C THR A 76 9.28 -11.60 -1.58
N ASN A 77 9.13 -10.35 -1.13
CA ASN A 77 10.27 -9.59 -0.60
C ASN A 77 10.73 -10.12 0.76
N ASP A 78 9.82 -10.56 1.61
CA ASP A 78 10.13 -11.16 2.91
C ASP A 78 10.91 -12.48 2.76
N TYR A 79 10.45 -13.37 1.88
CA TYR A 79 11.11 -14.65 1.65
C TYR A 79 12.48 -14.48 1.01
N SER A 80 12.58 -13.59 0.01
CA SER A 80 13.88 -13.25 -0.60
C SER A 80 14.86 -12.72 0.44
N PHE A 81 14.39 -11.87 1.36
CA PHE A 81 15.22 -11.35 2.44
C PHE A 81 15.66 -12.41 3.44
N TYR A 82 14.76 -13.33 3.80
CA TYR A 82 15.07 -14.46 4.65
C TYR A 82 16.20 -15.32 4.05
N LEU A 83 16.14 -15.63 2.76
CA LEU A 83 17.20 -16.37 2.06
C LEU A 83 18.52 -15.59 1.99
N LEU A 84 18.47 -14.28 1.73
CA LEU A 84 19.67 -13.42 1.75
C LEU A 84 20.35 -13.41 3.13
N ARG A 85 19.57 -13.59 4.21
CA ARG A 85 20.07 -13.71 5.59
C ARG A 85 20.53 -15.13 5.96
N LYS A 86 20.76 -16.00 4.97
CA LYS A 86 21.17 -17.40 5.14
C LYS A 86 20.12 -18.27 5.84
N GLY A 87 18.84 -17.93 5.67
CA GLY A 87 17.74 -18.82 5.99
C GLY A 87 17.71 -20.05 5.07
N THR A 88 17.03 -21.11 5.49
CA THR A 88 16.91 -22.36 4.75
C THR A 88 15.56 -22.46 4.07
N LEU A 89 15.52 -22.90 2.81
CA LEU A 89 14.26 -23.32 2.19
C LEU A 89 13.65 -24.46 3.03
N GLU A 90 12.35 -24.41 3.27
CA GLU A 90 11.61 -25.55 3.82
C GLU A 90 11.39 -26.64 2.75
#